data_AF-A0A2J4PWJ1-F1
#
_entry.id   AF-A0A2J4PWJ1-F1
#
_cell.length_a   1.000
_cell.length_b   1.000
_cell.length_c   1.000
_cell.angle_alpha   90.00
_cell.angle_beta   90.00
_cell.angle_gamma   90.00
#
_symmetry.space_group_name_H-M   'P 1'
#
loop_
_entity.id
_entity.type
_entity.pdbx_description
1 polymer ?
#
loop_
_entity_poly.entity_id
_entity_poly.type
_entity_poly.pdbx_seq_one_letter_code
_entity_poly.pdbx_strand_id
1 'polypeptide(L)' 'MNKITKYIDALPLSDAEKRALPDASLQAVHEALDAEHHVYHREDDSPLGSVKSRLEHSWPDSLA' A
#
# COMPACT_ATOMS: atom_id res chain seq x y z
N MET A 1 -13.11 10.68 -18.92
CA MET A 1 -12.31 9.44 -18.67
C MET A 1 -11.76 9.54 -17.27
N ASN A 2 -12.10 8.62 -16.37
CA ASN A 2 -11.58 8.64 -15.00
C ASN A 2 -10.11 8.21 -15.02
N LYS A 3 -9.27 8.72 -14.11
CA LYS A 3 -7.83 8.38 -14.10
C LYS A 3 -7.61 6.88 -13.79
N ILE A 4 -8.51 6.30 -13.03
CA ILE A 4 -8.50 4.89 -12.62
C ILE A 4 -8.78 3.97 -13.80
N THR A 5 -9.74 4.30 -14.68
CA THR A 5 -10.05 3.49 -15.86
C THR A 5 -8.87 3.43 -16.85
N LYS A 6 -8.16 4.55 -17.07
CA LYS A 6 -6.89 4.52 -17.83
C LYS A 6 -5.82 3.64 -17.21
N TYR A 7 -5.77 3.58 -15.88
CA TYR A 7 -4.81 2.75 -15.15
C TYR A 7 -5.14 1.26 -15.30
N ILE A 8 -6.41 0.88 -15.15
CA ILE A 8 -6.90 -0.49 -15.37
C ILE A 8 -6.67 -0.94 -16.82
N ASP A 9 -6.94 -0.07 -17.80
CA ASP A 9 -6.73 -0.37 -19.22
C ASP A 9 -5.25 -0.63 -19.57
N ALA A 10 -4.33 0.04 -18.88
CA ALA A 10 -2.88 -0.12 -19.07
C ALA A 10 -2.31 -1.42 -18.45
N LEU A 11 -3.09 -2.14 -17.62
CA LEU A 11 -2.63 -3.39 -17.03
C LEU A 11 -2.55 -4.50 -18.09
N PRO A 12 -1.52 -5.37 -18.05
CA PRO A 12 -1.38 -6.52 -18.93
C PRO A 12 -2.29 -7.67 -18.47
N LEU A 13 -3.59 -7.40 -18.34
CA LEU A 13 -4.64 -8.32 -17.92
C LEU A 13 -5.65 -8.51 -19.05
N SER A 14 -6.40 -9.61 -19.02
CA SER A 14 -7.51 -9.83 -19.95
C SER A 14 -8.67 -8.87 -19.69
N ASP A 15 -9.51 -8.63 -20.70
CA ASP A 15 -10.70 -7.76 -20.55
C ASP A 15 -11.69 -8.29 -19.51
N ALA A 16 -11.69 -9.60 -19.24
CA ALA A 16 -12.51 -10.22 -18.20
C ALA A 16 -12.01 -9.85 -16.80
N GLU A 17 -10.70 -9.91 -16.58
CA GLU A 17 -10.07 -9.51 -15.32
C GLU A 17 -10.19 -8.01 -15.09
N LYS A 18 -10.01 -7.19 -16.12
CA LYS A 18 -10.19 -5.73 -16.05
C LYS A 18 -11.61 -5.33 -15.65
N ARG A 19 -12.63 -6.06 -16.10
CA ARG A 19 -14.04 -5.84 -15.72
C ARG A 19 -14.36 -6.29 -14.30
N ALA A 20 -13.57 -7.20 -13.73
CA ALA A 20 -13.73 -7.65 -12.35
C ALA A 20 -13.06 -6.69 -11.34
N LEU A 21 -12.20 -5.78 -11.80
CA LEU A 21 -11.52 -4.82 -10.94
C LEU A 21 -12.44 -3.65 -10.53
N PRO A 22 -12.42 -3.23 -9.26
CA PRO A 22 -13.19 -2.08 -8.80
C PRO A 22 -12.62 -0.77 -9.38
N ASP A 23 -13.49 0.11 -9.90
CA ASP A 23 -13.09 1.40 -10.49
C ASP A 23 -13.22 2.60 -9.53
N ALA A 24 -13.56 2.32 -8.27
CA ALA A 24 -13.84 3.32 -7.23
C ALA A 24 -12.58 3.94 -6.61
N SER A 25 -11.49 3.18 -6.47
CA SER A 25 -10.23 3.64 -5.85
C SER A 25 -9.04 2.82 -6.35
N LEU A 26 -7.88 3.46 -6.53
CA LEU A 26 -6.63 2.76 -6.86
C LEU A 26 -6.24 1.74 -5.78
N GLN A 27 -6.51 2.04 -4.51
CA GLN A 27 -6.24 1.10 -3.43
C GLN A 27 -7.04 -0.19 -3.60
N ALA A 28 -8.33 -0.09 -3.94
CA ALA A 28 -9.18 -1.24 -4.17
C ALA A 28 -8.75 -2.05 -5.41
N VAL A 29 -8.22 -1.37 -6.44
CA VAL A 29 -7.61 -2.05 -7.60
C VAL A 29 -6.39 -2.86 -7.16
N HIS A 30 -5.48 -2.28 -6.38
CA HIS A 30 -4.28 -2.98 -5.91
C HIS A 30 -4.62 -4.14 -4.98
N GLU A 31 -5.59 -3.98 -4.09
CA GLU A 31 -6.06 -5.05 -3.20
C GLU A 31 -6.71 -6.20 -3.97
N ALA A 32 -7.53 -5.90 -4.98
CA ALA A 32 -8.13 -6.92 -5.85
C ALA A 32 -7.11 -7.64 -6.76
N LEU A 33 -5.99 -6.98 -7.08
CA LEU A 33 -4.90 -7.58 -7.86
C LEU A 33 -3.95 -8.43 -7.01
N ASP A 34 -3.92 -8.20 -5.71
CA ASP A 34 -3.06 -8.92 -4.78
C ASP A 34 -3.75 -10.20 -4.32
N ALA A 35 -3.63 -11.27 -5.13
CA ALA A 35 -4.24 -12.57 -4.85
C ALA A 35 -3.80 -13.20 -3.51
N GLU A 36 -2.64 -12.79 -2.99
CA GLU A 36 -2.09 -13.26 -1.72
C GLU A 36 -2.43 -12.32 -0.55
N HIS A 37 -3.10 -11.19 -0.82
CA HIS A 37 -3.39 -10.11 0.13
C HIS A 37 -2.18 -9.80 1.01
N HIS A 38 -1.02 -9.56 0.39
CA HIS A 38 0.20 -9.20 1.09
C HIS A 38 -0.01 -7.96 1.95
N VAL A 39 -0.03 -8.20 3.26
CA VAL A 39 0.01 -7.13 4.25
C VAL A 39 1.47 -6.68 4.36
N TYR A 40 1.79 -5.58 3.70
CA TYR A 40 3.07 -4.90 3.90
C TYR A 40 3.08 -4.21 5.26
N HIS A 41 3.44 -4.98 6.29
CA HIS A 41 3.71 -4.45 7.62
C HIS A 41 4.81 -3.41 7.53
N ARG A 42 4.54 -2.21 8.06
CA ARG A 42 5.61 -1.22 8.25
C ARG A 42 6.51 -1.73 9.36
N GLU A 43 7.82 -1.51 9.25
CA GLU A 43 8.73 -1.82 10.35
C GLU A 43 8.39 -1.05 11.65
N ASP A 44 7.60 0.03 11.55
CA ASP A 44 7.08 0.81 12.69
C ASP A 44 5.90 0.15 13.41
N ASP A 45 5.28 -0.89 12.82
CA ASP A 45 4.26 -1.73 13.50
C ASP A 45 4.90 -2.80 14.40
N SER A 46 6.24 -2.81 14.51
CA SER A 46 6.94 -3.65 15.47
C SER A 46 6.82 -3.08 16.90
N PRO A 47 6.78 -3.92 17.95
CA PRO A 47 6.54 -3.49 19.33
C PRO A 47 7.63 -2.57 19.93
N LEU A 48 8.69 -2.27 19.18
CA LEU A 48 9.61 -1.17 19.48
C LEU A 48 8.97 0.14 19.01
N GLY A 49 7.84 0.46 19.64
CA GLY A 49 6.86 1.42 19.17
C GLY A 49 7.41 2.82 18.96
N SER A 50 6.87 3.50 17.96
CA SER A 50 7.16 4.87 17.56
C SER A 50 8.63 5.14 17.21
N VAL A 51 8.82 5.78 16.06
CA VAL A 51 10.06 6.47 15.66
C VAL A 51 10.73 7.21 16.83
N LYS A 52 9.96 7.83 17.72
CA LYS A 52 10.47 8.50 18.91
C LYS A 52 11.26 7.57 19.84
N SER A 53 10.73 6.40 20.20
CA SER A 53 11.40 5.48 21.14
C SER A 53 12.70 4.92 20.55
N ARG A 54 12.75 4.75 19.22
CA ARG A 54 13.96 4.33 18.52
C ARG A 54 15.04 5.41 18.53
N LEU A 55 14.63 6.67 18.37
CA LEU A 55 15.50 7.84 18.51
C LEU A 55 15.98 8.00 19.96
N GLU A 56 15.11 7.86 20.96
CA GLU A 56 15.49 7.89 22.38
C GLU A 56 16.55 6.83 22.72
N HIS A 57 16.40 5.61 22.21
CA HIS A 57 17.35 4.52 22.49
C HIS A 57 18.68 4.66 21.73
N SER A 58 18.64 5.09 20.47
CA SER A 58 19.83 5.05 19.60
C SER A 58 20.58 6.37 19.57
N TRP A 59 19.88 7.51 19.56
CA TRP A 59 20.42 8.86 19.46
C TRP A 59 19.62 9.86 20.31
N PRO A 60 19.78 9.82 21.65
CA PRO A 60 18.98 10.63 22.59
C PRO A 60 19.08 12.14 22.35
N ASP A 61 20.22 12.62 21.84
CA ASP A 61 20.44 14.05 21.54
C ASP A 61 19.62 14.57 20.34
N SER A 62 19.04 13.67 19.53
CA SER A 62 18.24 14.06 18.36
C SER A 62 16.81 14.52 18.71
N LEU A 63 16.43 14.48 19.98
CA LEU A 63 15.11 14.88 20.49
C LEU A 63 15.14 16.18 21.32
N ALA A 64 16.30 16.86 21.36
CA ALA A 64 16.50 18.14 22.04
C ALA A 64 15.84 19.31 21.31
#